data_AF-A0A926RUJ2-F1
#
_entry.id   AF-A0A926RUJ2-F1
#
_cell.length_a   1.000
_cell.length_b   1.000
_cell.length_c   1.000
_cell.angle_alpha   90.00
_cell.angle_beta   90.00
_cell.angle_gamma   90.00
#
_symmetry.space_group_name_H-M   'P 1'
#
loop_
_entity.id
_entity.type
_entity.pdbx_description
1 polymer ?
#
loop_
_entity_poly.entity_id
_entity_poly.type
_entity_poly.pdbx_seq_one_letter_code
_entity_poly.pdbx_strand_id
1 'polypeptide(L)'
;MVDLTGTWKGDDDSTTYIQQIAMGSSAKMLQWYSIKDSVFSNIFVGTFLTDVSSIQGNWVDAPPNGLGNQGTLELSYNPGEDIIFADAASENYGTTTWTRIG
;
A
#
# COMPACT_ATOMS: atom_id res chain seq x y z
N MET A 1 -4.83 -10.88 15.31
CA MET A 1 -3.89 -10.94 14.17
C MET A 1 -4.23 -9.73 13.30
N VAL A 2 -3.26 -8.91 12.92
CA VAL A 2 -3.51 -7.75 12.05
C VAL A 2 -3.86 -8.25 10.65
N ASP A 3 -4.96 -7.75 10.10
CA ASP A 3 -5.40 -8.02 8.75
C ASP A 3 -5.57 -6.71 7.99
N LEU A 4 -4.71 -6.46 7.01
CA LEU A 4 -4.76 -5.26 6.17
C LEU A 4 -5.64 -5.41 4.94
N THR A 5 -6.21 -6.60 4.70
CA THR A 5 -7.11 -6.85 3.57
C THR A 5 -8.31 -5.92 3.64
N GLY A 6 -8.62 -5.23 2.55
CA GLY A 6 -9.75 -4.32 2.50
C GLY A 6 -9.56 -3.17 1.53
N THR A 7 -10.43 -2.17 1.66
CA THR A 7 -10.38 -0.95 0.87
C THR A 7 -9.87 0.19 1.74
N TRP A 8 -9.00 1.00 1.17
CA TRP A 8 -8.30 2.08 1.85
C TRP A 8 -8.37 3.34 0.99
N LYS A 9 -8.44 4.49 1.64
CA LYS A 9 -8.46 5.81 1.00
C LYS A 9 -7.10 6.45 1.17
N GLY A 10 -6.45 6.79 0.06
CA GLY A 10 -5.25 7.62 0.06
C GLY A 10 -5.58 9.08 0.34
N ASP A 11 -4.66 9.80 0.97
CA ASP A 11 -4.73 11.26 1.14
C ASP A 11 -4.63 12.05 -0.19
N ASP A 12 -4.23 11.38 -1.26
CA ASP A 12 -4.27 11.88 -2.63
C ASP A 12 -5.61 11.60 -3.34
N ASP A 13 -6.65 11.22 -2.61
CA ASP A 13 -7.96 10.79 -3.09
C ASP A 13 -8.02 9.44 -3.81
N SER A 14 -6.93 8.69 -3.91
CA SER A 14 -6.98 7.34 -4.50
C SER A 14 -7.78 6.34 -3.65
N THR A 15 -8.36 5.35 -4.31
CA THR A 15 -8.88 4.14 -3.66
C THR A 15 -7.85 3.03 -3.83
N THR A 16 -7.45 2.41 -2.73
CA THR A 16 -6.46 1.34 -2.67
C THR A 16 -7.10 0.06 -2.16
N TYR A 17 -6.98 -1.01 -2.93
CA TYR A 17 -7.49 -2.34 -2.58
C TYR A 17 -6.31 -3.20 -2.15
N ILE A 18 -6.29 -3.59 -0.88
CA ILE A 18 -5.20 -4.38 -0.31
C ILE A 18 -5.66 -5.83 -0.16
N GLN A 19 -4.81 -6.76 -0.58
CA GLN A 19 -4.90 -8.18 -0.28
C GLN A 19 -3.68 -8.61 0.54
N GLN A 20 -3.94 -9.12 1.74
CA GLN A 20 -2.94 -9.78 2.57
C GLN A 20 -2.98 -11.29 2.33
N ILE A 21 -1.82 -11.93 2.12
CA ILE A 21 -1.71 -13.38 1.92
C ILE A 21 -0.76 -13.95 2.98
N ALA A 22 -1.21 -15.03 3.64
CA ALA A 22 -0.43 -15.70 4.67
C ALA A 22 0.83 -16.36 4.08
N MET A 23 2.00 -16.00 4.59
CA MET A 23 3.29 -16.67 4.29
C MET A 23 3.88 -17.39 5.50
N GLY A 24 3.57 -16.94 6.72
CA GLY A 24 4.01 -17.52 7.98
C GLY A 24 3.38 -16.79 9.16
N SER A 25 3.87 -17.01 10.39
CA SER A 25 3.34 -16.34 11.58
C SER A 25 3.62 -14.84 11.60
N SER A 26 4.87 -14.44 11.30
CA SER A 26 5.34 -13.04 11.45
C SER A 26 5.45 -12.25 10.15
N ALA A 27 5.27 -12.90 8.99
CA ALA A 27 5.35 -12.26 7.68
C ALA A 27 4.12 -12.60 6.84
N LYS A 28 3.67 -11.61 6.06
CA LYS A 28 2.56 -11.72 5.11
C LYS A 28 3.00 -11.11 3.79
N MET A 29 2.59 -11.70 2.68
CA MET A 29 2.67 -11.00 1.40
C MET A 29 1.57 -9.95 1.39
N LEU A 30 1.88 -8.77 0.88
CA LEU A 30 0.93 -7.69 0.72
C LEU A 30 0.94 -7.24 -0.74
N GLN A 31 -0.22 -7.27 -1.36
CA GLN A 31 -0.42 -6.79 -2.72
C GLN A 31 -1.50 -5.73 -2.67
N TRP A 32 -1.32 -4.64 -3.40
CA TRP A 32 -2.42 -3.70 -3.60
C TRP A 32 -2.48 -3.17 -5.01
N TYR A 33 -3.68 -2.70 -5.34
CA TYR A 33 -3.96 -1.90 -6.52
C TYR A 33 -4.56 -0.57 -6.06
N SER A 34 -3.95 0.53 -6.47
CA SER A 34 -4.42 1.88 -6.18
C SER A 34 -4.88 2.55 -7.47
N ILE A 35 -6.01 3.25 -7.41
CA ILE A 35 -6.57 3.98 -8.54
C ILE A 35 -7.15 5.32 -8.09
N LYS A 36 -6.90 6.36 -8.88
CA LYS A 36 -7.60 7.63 -8.80
C LYS A 36 -8.23 7.93 -10.15
N ASP A 37 -9.51 7.57 -10.30
CA ASP A 37 -10.30 7.72 -11.52
C ASP A 37 -9.48 7.45 -12.80
N SER A 38 -9.39 8.43 -13.71
CA SER A 38 -8.58 8.41 -14.92
C SER A 38 -7.22 9.09 -14.77
N VAL A 39 -6.79 9.41 -13.55
CA VAL A 39 -5.56 10.17 -13.28
C VAL A 39 -4.35 9.26 -13.20
N PHE A 40 -4.43 8.23 -12.36
CA PHE A 40 -3.36 7.24 -12.23
C PHE A 40 -3.89 5.90 -11.71
N SER A 41 -3.08 4.87 -11.91
CA SER A 41 -3.22 3.59 -11.23
C SER A 41 -1.83 3.02 -10.98
N ASN A 42 -1.65 2.34 -9.86
CA ASN A 42 -0.41 1.62 -9.54
C ASN A 42 -0.69 0.29 -8.86
N ILE A 43 0.26 -0.63 -8.96
CA ILE A 43 0.27 -1.92 -8.26
C ILE A 43 1.46 -1.94 -7.33
N PHE A 44 1.29 -2.52 -6.16
CA PHE A 44 2.37 -2.81 -5.22
C PHE A 44 2.42 -4.29 -4.89
N VAL A 45 3.63 -4.79 -4.72
CA VAL A 45 3.90 -6.12 -4.16
C VAL A 45 5.02 -6.00 -3.13
N GLY A 46 4.73 -6.45 -1.92
CA GLY A 46 5.65 -6.35 -0.80
C GLY A 46 5.38 -7.37 0.30
N THR A 47 6.05 -7.15 1.42
CA THR A 47 5.94 -7.95 2.63
C THR A 47 5.52 -7.07 3.79
N PHE A 48 4.58 -7.57 4.60
CA PHE A 48 4.20 -6.99 5.87
C PHE A 48 4.79 -7.83 7.02
N LEU A 49 5.65 -7.19 7.81
CA LEU A 49 6.24 -7.72 9.04
C LEU A 49 5.36 -7.32 10.22
N THR A 50 4.59 -8.29 10.74
CA THR A 50 3.50 -8.02 11.68
C THR A 50 3.97 -7.72 13.12
N ASP A 51 5.20 -8.09 13.45
CA ASP A 51 5.83 -7.88 14.76
C ASP A 51 6.27 -6.44 14.99
N VAL A 52 6.73 -5.78 13.92
CA VAL A 52 7.17 -4.37 13.93
C VAL A 52 6.22 -3.43 13.18
N SER A 53 5.12 -3.96 12.65
CA SER A 53 4.14 -3.22 11.85
C SER A 53 4.75 -2.44 10.67
N SER A 54 5.72 -3.06 9.98
CA SER A 54 6.43 -2.46 8.84
C SER A 54 6.07 -3.18 7.54
N ILE A 55 5.90 -2.42 6.47
CA ILE A 55 5.62 -2.90 5.12
C ILE A 55 6.73 -2.41 4.21
N GLN A 56 7.28 -3.30 3.38
CA GLN A 56 8.27 -2.93 2.38
C GLN A 56 7.98 -3.65 1.07
N GLY A 57 8.17 -2.97 -0.06
CA GLY A 57 7.96 -3.60 -1.36
C GLY A 57 8.23 -2.68 -2.54
N ASN A 58 7.86 -3.17 -3.71
CA ASN A 58 8.00 -2.45 -4.97
C ASN A 58 6.62 -2.04 -5.49
N TRP A 59 6.58 -0.91 -6.16
CA TRP A 59 5.41 -0.43 -6.87
C TRP A 59 5.74 -0.11 -8.32
N VAL A 60 4.70 -0.14 -9.16
CA VAL A 60 4.77 0.26 -10.56
C VAL A 60 3.45 0.89 -10.98
N ASP A 61 3.53 1.95 -11.77
CA ASP A 61 2.39 2.52 -12.46
C ASP A 61 1.79 1.48 -13.42
N ALA A 62 0.49 1.24 -13.27
CA ALA A 62 -0.24 0.24 -14.05
C ALA A 62 -1.15 0.92 -15.09
N PRO A 63 -1.34 0.32 -16.29
CA PRO A 63 -2.38 0.74 -17.21
C PRO A 63 -3.78 0.70 -16.58
N PRO A 64 -4.75 1.51 -17.05
CA PRO A 64 -4.66 2.39 -18.23
C PRO A 64 -4.09 3.78 -17.95
N ASN A 65 -3.95 4.19 -16.69
CA ASN A 65 -3.66 5.59 -16.31
C ASN A 65 -2.24 5.81 -15.77
N GLY A 66 -1.42 4.76 -15.68
CA GLY A 66 -0.04 4.84 -15.20
C GLY A 66 0.89 5.59 -16.16
N LEU A 67 1.86 6.34 -15.60
CA LEU A 67 2.89 7.05 -16.37
C LEU A 67 4.15 6.22 -16.63
N GLY A 68 4.16 4.97 -16.16
CA GLY A 68 5.29 4.04 -16.30
C GLY A 68 6.39 4.23 -15.25
N ASN A 69 6.13 4.96 -14.16
CA ASN A 69 7.06 5.07 -13.05
C ASN A 69 7.06 3.78 -12.21
N GLN A 70 8.13 3.58 -11.45
CA GLN A 70 8.28 2.45 -10.54
C GLN A 70 9.22 2.81 -9.40
N GLY A 71 9.16 2.07 -8.30
CA GLY A 71 10.08 2.30 -7.20
C GLY A 71 9.82 1.37 -6.02
N THR A 72 10.40 1.72 -4.88
CA THR A 72 10.18 1.07 -3.60
C THR A 72 9.37 1.96 -2.66
N LEU A 73 8.66 1.32 -1.74
CA LEU A 73 8.01 1.96 -0.60
C LEU A 73 8.42 1.25 0.69
N GLU A 74 8.71 2.06 1.71
CA GLU A 74 8.80 1.66 3.11
C GLU A 74 7.66 2.34 3.85
N LEU A 75 6.78 1.55 4.48
CA LEU A 75 5.60 2.03 5.17
C LEU A 75 5.53 1.46 6.59
N SER A 76 4.75 2.14 7.43
CA SER A 76 4.39 1.71 8.78
C SER A 76 2.88 1.62 8.92
N TYR A 77 2.40 0.68 9.73
CA TYR A 77 0.99 0.54 10.08
C TYR A 77 0.75 0.91 11.54
N ASN A 78 -0.19 1.83 11.78
CA ASN A 78 -0.69 2.15 13.11
C ASN A 78 -2.00 1.39 13.39
N PRO A 79 -1.98 0.32 14.19
CA PRO A 79 -3.18 -0.44 14.51
C PRO A 79 -4.20 0.32 15.38
N GLY A 80 -3.77 1.38 16.09
CA GLY A 80 -4.66 2.15 16.95
C GLY A 80 -5.60 3.07 16.17
N GLU A 81 -5.20 3.49 14.98
CA GLU A 81 -5.94 4.43 14.13
C GLU A 81 -6.38 3.79 12.80
N ASP A 82 -5.91 2.58 12.52
CA ASP A 82 -6.10 1.87 11.26
C ASP A 82 -5.65 2.71 10.04
N ILE A 83 -4.42 3.23 10.17
CA ILE A 83 -3.75 4.06 9.17
C ILE A 83 -2.42 3.44 8.77
N ILE A 84 -2.12 3.45 7.48
CA ILE A 84 -0.79 3.15 6.92
C ILE A 84 -0.13 4.48 6.56
N PHE A 85 1.17 4.63 6.84
CA PHE A 85 1.97 5.82 6.56
C PHE A 85 3.15 5.47 5.66
N ALA A 86 3.48 6.34 4.71
CA ALA A 86 4.73 6.26 3.97
C ALA A 86 5.88 6.82 4.79
N ASP A 87 6.85 5.98 5.11
CA ASP A 87 8.08 6.37 5.81
C ASP A 87 9.15 6.80 4.80
N ALA A 88 9.25 6.09 3.66
CA ALA A 88 10.16 6.43 2.57
C ALA A 88 9.67 5.91 1.20
N ALA A 89 10.10 6.59 0.13
CA ALA A 89 9.87 6.19 -1.26
C ALA A 89 11.14 6.47 -2.10
N SER A 90 11.51 5.55 -3.00
CA SER A 90 12.68 5.77 -3.89
C SER A 90 12.42 6.77 -5.02
N GLU A 91 11.14 6.99 -5.34
CA GLU A 91 10.65 7.90 -6.38
C GLU A 91 9.45 8.68 -5.84
N ASN A 92 8.94 9.63 -6.64
CA ASN A 92 7.89 10.54 -6.21
C ASN A 92 6.53 9.83 -6.19
N TYR A 93 6.29 9.01 -5.15
CA TYR A 93 5.02 8.35 -4.89
C TYR A 93 4.07 9.34 -4.20
N GLY A 94 2.89 9.55 -4.79
CA GLY A 94 2.01 10.66 -4.41
C GLY A 94 1.27 10.48 -3.09
N THR A 95 0.85 9.25 -2.77
CA THR A 95 0.11 8.95 -1.54
C THR A 95 1.06 8.85 -0.35
N THR A 96 0.75 9.52 0.77
CA THR A 96 1.58 9.44 1.98
C THR A 96 0.88 8.77 3.16
N THR A 97 -0.46 8.73 3.14
CA THR A 97 -1.26 8.06 4.16
C THR A 97 -2.45 7.34 3.53
N TRP A 98 -2.81 6.21 4.14
CA TRP A 98 -3.98 5.43 3.77
C TRP A 98 -4.83 5.17 5.01
N THR A 99 -6.11 5.52 4.96
CA THR A 99 -7.08 5.22 6.01
C THR A 99 -8.04 4.14 5.53
N ARG A 100 -8.34 3.14 6.36
CA ARG A 100 -9.31 2.09 5.96
C ARG A 100 -10.70 2.69 5.74
N ILE A 101 -11.39 2.22 4.71
CA ILE A 101 -12.79 2.57 4.43
C ILE A 101 -13.64 1.32 4.21
N GLY A 102 -14.87 1.33 4.75
CA GLY A 102 -15.79 0.18 4.75
C GLY A 102 -15.51 -0.80 5.87
#